data_AF-A0A4S1F0G9-F1
#
_entry.id   AF-A0A4S1F0G9-F1
#
_cell.length_a   1.000
_cell.length_b   1.000
_cell.length_c   1.000
_cell.angle_alpha   90.00
_cell.angle_beta   90.00
_cell.angle_gamma   90.00
#
_symmetry.space_group_name_H-M   'P 1'
#
loop_
_entity.id
_entity.type
_entity.pdbx_description
1 polymer ?
#
loop_
_entity_poly.entity_id
_entity_poly.type
_entity_poly.pdbx_seq_one_letter_code
_entity_poly.pdbx_strand_id
1 'polypeptide(L)'
;GAMLSGEVAKRFKHKGLREDTIQVKLTGTAGQSFGAFLARGVSFELVGAGNDYVGKGLSGGRIVIRPPEEAKIVAADSIIVGNTVLYGATEGEAYFAGVAGERFAVRNSGVAAVVEGVGDHGCEYMTG
;
A
#
# COMPACT_ATOMS: atom_id res chain seq x y z
N GLY A 1 -0.57 -6.25 -9.61
CA GLY A 1 0.28 -6.23 -8.40
C GLY A 1 0.83 -7.61 -8.07
N ALA A 2 0.00 -8.47 -7.47
CA ALA A 2 0.44 -9.78 -6.96
C ALA A 2 1.09 -10.68 -8.02
N MET A 3 0.47 -10.87 -9.19
CA MET A 3 1.06 -11.71 -10.26
C MET A 3 2.43 -11.18 -10.74
N LEU A 4 2.54 -9.86 -10.94
CA LEU A 4 3.79 -9.20 -11.30
C LEU A 4 4.88 -9.48 -10.25
N SER A 5 4.55 -9.31 -8.97
CA SER A 5 5.48 -9.54 -7.87
C SER A 5 5.86 -11.00 -7.74
N GLY A 6 4.94 -11.92 -8.02
CA GLY A 6 5.23 -13.35 -8.13
C GLY A 6 6.27 -13.66 -9.20
N GLU A 7 6.18 -13.04 -10.38
CA GLU A 7 7.19 -13.21 -11.44
C GLU A 7 8.55 -12.61 -11.06
N VAL A 8 8.57 -11.45 -10.40
CA VAL A 8 9.81 -10.85 -9.86
C VAL A 8 10.43 -11.79 -8.81
N ALA A 9 9.65 -12.25 -7.84
CA ALA A 9 10.13 -13.13 -6.79
C ALA A 9 10.62 -14.48 -7.32
N LYS A 10 9.97 -15.07 -8.34
CA LYS A 10 10.44 -16.31 -8.98
C LYS A 10 11.86 -16.18 -9.52
N ARG A 11 12.15 -15.07 -10.20
CA ARG A 11 13.43 -14.80 -10.91
C ARG A 11 14.51 -14.24 -10.00
N PHE A 12 14.17 -13.28 -9.15
CA PHE A 12 15.14 -12.49 -8.37
C PHE A 12 15.10 -12.78 -6.86
N LYS A 13 14.17 -13.65 -6.42
CA LYS A 13 13.94 -13.98 -5.00
C LYS A 13 13.69 -12.70 -4.18
N HIS A 14 13.94 -12.75 -2.86
CA HIS A 14 13.75 -11.59 -1.98
C HIS A 14 14.69 -10.42 -2.26
N LYS A 15 15.84 -10.68 -2.90
CA LYS A 15 16.76 -9.61 -3.33
C LYS A 15 16.05 -8.64 -4.28
N GLY A 16 15.10 -9.13 -5.08
CA GLY A 16 14.26 -8.32 -5.95
C GLY A 16 15.06 -7.52 -6.98
N LEU A 17 14.48 -6.40 -7.41
CA LEU A 17 15.08 -5.48 -8.36
C LEU A 17 15.68 -4.27 -7.63
N ARG A 18 16.43 -3.45 -8.38
CA ARG A 18 16.76 -2.10 -7.91
C ARG A 18 15.48 -1.31 -7.70
N GLU A 19 15.51 -0.36 -6.77
CA GLU A 19 14.38 0.53 -6.52
C GLU A 19 13.85 1.15 -7.83
N ASP A 20 12.53 1.28 -7.94
CA ASP A 20 11.85 1.89 -9.09
C ASP A 20 12.16 1.29 -10.48
N THR A 21 12.65 0.06 -10.53
CA THR A 21 12.87 -0.63 -11.81
C THR A 21 11.54 -0.81 -12.56
N ILE A 22 10.45 -1.07 -11.84
CA ILE A 22 9.10 -1.16 -12.43
C ILE A 22 8.20 -0.15 -11.74
N GLN A 23 7.74 0.85 -12.49
CA GLN A 23 6.81 1.85 -12.00
C GLN A 23 5.49 1.72 -12.74
N VAL A 24 4.38 1.67 -11.99
CA VAL A 24 3.03 1.56 -12.55
C VAL A 24 2.19 2.70 -11.99
N LYS A 25 1.72 3.56 -12.88
CA LYS A 25 0.78 4.64 -12.55
C LYS A 25 -0.62 4.26 -13.01
N LEU A 26 -1.59 4.42 -12.12
CA LEU A 26 -2.98 4.05 -12.32
C LEU A 26 -3.89 5.20 -11.90
N THR A 27 -5.07 5.26 -12.51
CA THR A 27 -6.10 6.24 -12.16
C THR A 27 -7.43 5.54 -11.94
N GLY A 28 -8.18 5.97 -10.93
CA GLY A 28 -9.51 5.46 -10.58
C GLY A 28 -9.53 4.71 -9.25
N THR A 29 -10.45 3.75 -9.13
CA THR A 29 -10.64 3.01 -7.88
C THR A 29 -10.01 1.63 -7.96
N ALA A 30 -9.04 1.35 -7.10
CA ALA A 30 -8.49 0.01 -6.99
C ALA A 30 -9.40 -0.89 -6.14
N GLY A 31 -9.67 -2.10 -6.66
CA GLY A 31 -10.37 -3.14 -5.90
C GLY A 31 -9.54 -3.64 -4.71
N GLN A 32 -10.06 -4.67 -4.03
CA GLN A 32 -9.39 -5.24 -2.86
C GLN A 32 -7.99 -5.78 -3.19
N SER A 33 -7.11 -5.77 -2.19
CA SER A 33 -5.75 -6.32 -2.29
C SER A 33 -4.87 -5.62 -3.32
N PHE A 34 -5.10 -4.33 -3.55
CA PHE A 34 -4.22 -3.52 -4.39
C PHE A 34 -2.78 -3.54 -3.87
N GLY A 35 -1.83 -3.88 -4.74
CA GLY A 35 -0.42 -3.98 -4.34
C GLY A 35 -0.12 -5.10 -3.34
N ALA A 36 -0.99 -6.12 -3.20
CA ALA A 36 -0.68 -7.25 -2.34
C ALA A 36 0.63 -7.94 -2.73
N PHE A 37 1.47 -8.23 -1.73
CA PHE A 37 2.79 -8.84 -1.87
C PHE A 37 3.75 -8.09 -2.81
N LEU A 38 3.62 -6.76 -2.92
CA LEU A 38 4.45 -5.98 -3.86
C LEU A 38 5.94 -6.18 -3.55
N ALA A 39 6.68 -6.67 -4.54
CA ALA A 39 8.09 -7.03 -4.40
C ALA A 39 9.02 -5.83 -4.51
N ARG A 40 10.23 -5.95 -3.94
CA ARG A 40 11.28 -4.94 -4.04
C ARG A 40 11.57 -4.51 -5.47
N GLY A 41 11.61 -3.20 -5.67
CA GLY A 41 11.87 -2.55 -6.96
C GLY A 41 10.63 -2.37 -7.85
N VAL A 42 9.43 -2.69 -7.32
CA VAL A 42 8.15 -2.39 -7.94
C VAL A 42 7.45 -1.28 -7.14
N SER A 43 7.03 -0.23 -7.85
CA SER A 43 6.40 0.96 -7.27
C SER A 43 5.07 1.25 -7.95
N PHE A 44 4.00 1.34 -7.16
CA PHE A 44 2.65 1.63 -7.62
C PHE A 44 2.23 3.03 -7.16
N GLU A 45 1.80 3.87 -8.09
CA GLU A 45 1.11 5.14 -7.81
C GLU A 45 -0.34 5.02 -8.28
N LEU A 46 -1.29 5.32 -7.41
CA LEU A 46 -2.71 5.39 -7.71
C LEU A 46 -3.23 6.80 -7.48
N VAL A 47 -3.73 7.43 -8.53
CA VAL A 47 -4.51 8.67 -8.45
C VAL A 47 -5.99 8.29 -8.35
N GLY A 48 -6.54 8.35 -7.15
CA GLY A 48 -7.87 7.86 -6.83
C GLY A 48 -7.91 7.25 -5.42
N ALA A 49 -8.56 6.09 -5.26
CA ALA A 49 -8.77 5.46 -3.96
C ALA A 49 -8.61 3.94 -4.01
N GLY A 50 -8.21 3.33 -2.90
CA GLY A 50 -8.12 1.87 -2.73
C GLY A 50 -9.21 1.32 -1.82
N ASN A 51 -9.66 0.09 -2.08
CA ASN A 51 -10.52 -0.65 -1.15
C ASN A 51 -9.70 -1.33 -0.04
N ASP A 52 -10.25 -2.35 0.62
CA ASP A 52 -9.58 -3.09 1.69
C ASP A 52 -8.30 -3.80 1.22
N TYR A 53 -7.44 -4.11 2.19
CA TYR A 53 -6.24 -4.93 2.01
C TYR A 53 -5.19 -4.33 1.08
N VAL A 54 -5.20 -3.01 0.86
CA VAL A 54 -4.12 -2.32 0.16
C VAL A 54 -2.78 -2.69 0.82
N GLY A 55 -1.81 -3.11 0.00
CA GLY A 55 -0.49 -3.53 0.46
C GLY A 55 -0.51 -4.73 1.41
N LYS A 56 -1.54 -5.60 1.39
CA LYS A 56 -1.55 -6.86 2.13
C LYS A 56 -0.26 -7.64 1.89
N GLY A 57 0.47 -7.95 2.96
CA GLY A 57 1.75 -8.64 2.90
C GLY A 57 2.82 -7.92 2.07
N LEU A 58 2.83 -6.58 2.02
CA LEU A 58 3.83 -5.79 1.29
C LEU A 58 5.26 -6.29 1.64
N SER A 59 6.07 -6.55 0.60
CA SER A 59 7.32 -7.33 0.67
C SER A 59 8.47 -6.65 -0.09
N GLY A 60 8.65 -5.36 0.16
CA GLY A 60 9.77 -4.54 -0.30
C GLY A 60 9.41 -3.52 -1.39
N GLY A 61 8.19 -3.55 -1.93
CA GLY A 61 7.71 -2.57 -2.90
C GLY A 61 7.30 -1.23 -2.27
N ARG A 62 6.97 -0.26 -3.14
CA ARG A 62 6.39 1.04 -2.73
C ARG A 62 4.96 1.19 -3.23
N ILE A 63 4.08 1.71 -2.38
CA ILE A 63 2.71 2.10 -2.75
C ILE A 63 2.47 3.57 -2.42
N VAL A 64 1.94 4.33 -3.36
CA VAL A 64 1.47 5.70 -3.16
C VAL A 64 0.03 5.79 -3.63
N ILE A 65 -0.87 6.31 -2.79
CA ILE A 65 -2.26 6.59 -3.17
C ILE A 65 -2.61 8.03 -2.78
N ARG A 66 -3.12 8.79 -3.74
CA ARG A 66 -3.51 10.18 -3.55
C ARG A 66 -4.78 10.51 -4.33
N PRO A 67 -5.60 11.47 -3.89
CA PRO A 67 -6.75 11.90 -4.67
C PRO A 67 -6.32 12.57 -5.99
N PRO A 68 -7.22 12.66 -6.98
CA PRO A 68 -7.05 13.54 -8.15
C PRO A 68 -6.79 14.99 -7.73
N GLU A 69 -6.01 15.74 -8.52
CA GLU A 69 -5.65 17.13 -8.21
C GLU A 69 -6.88 18.06 -8.19
N GLU A 70 -7.89 17.74 -9.00
CA GLU A 70 -9.16 18.45 -9.08
C GLU A 70 -10.16 18.09 -7.96
N ALA A 71 -9.80 17.16 -7.07
CA ALA A 71 -10.68 16.73 -5.99
C ALA A 71 -10.90 17.87 -4.98
N LYS A 72 -12.17 18.24 -4.77
CA LYS A 72 -12.58 19.28 -3.81
C LYS A 72 -12.80 18.69 -2.41
N ILE A 73 -11.85 17.88 -1.94
CA ILE A 73 -11.90 17.22 -0.64
C ILE A 73 -10.73 17.70 0.23
N VAL A 74 -10.92 17.68 1.54
CA VAL A 74 -9.80 17.77 2.49
C VAL A 74 -9.31 16.34 2.71
N ALA A 75 -8.10 16.04 2.24
CA ALA A 75 -7.55 14.68 2.26
C ALA A 75 -7.57 14.08 3.69
N ALA A 76 -7.15 14.86 4.69
CA ALA A 76 -7.10 14.46 6.09
C ALA A 76 -8.47 14.12 6.71
N ASP A 77 -9.57 14.52 6.07
CA ASP A 77 -10.95 14.24 6.52
C ASP A 77 -11.65 13.18 5.66
N SER A 78 -10.96 12.62 4.65
CA SER A 78 -11.58 11.79 3.60
C SER A 78 -10.95 10.40 3.53
N ILE A 79 -11.78 9.36 3.46
CA ILE A 79 -11.31 7.98 3.30
C ILE A 79 -10.67 7.80 1.92
N ILE A 80 -9.41 7.36 1.90
CA ILE A 80 -8.63 7.09 0.69
C ILE A 80 -8.32 5.59 0.51
N VAL A 81 -8.26 4.84 1.61
CA VAL A 81 -8.07 3.40 1.62
C VAL A 81 -9.00 2.72 2.63
N GLY A 82 -9.41 1.49 2.33
CA GLY A 82 -10.31 0.70 3.18
C GLY A 82 -9.64 0.14 4.44
N ASN A 83 -10.09 -1.04 4.86
CA ASN A 83 -9.68 -1.69 6.11
C ASN A 83 -8.49 -2.62 5.93
N THR A 84 -7.84 -2.97 7.05
CA THR A 84 -6.82 -4.04 7.12
C THR A 84 -5.67 -3.81 6.12
N VAL A 85 -5.34 -2.54 5.91
CA VAL A 85 -4.26 -2.06 5.04
C VAL A 85 -2.92 -2.47 5.65
N LEU A 86 -1.98 -2.91 4.81
CA LEU A 86 -0.66 -3.43 5.21
C LEU A 86 -0.69 -4.66 6.12
N TYR A 87 -1.76 -5.46 6.05
CA TYR A 87 -1.88 -6.65 6.87
C TYR A 87 -0.68 -7.60 6.71
N GLY A 88 0.06 -7.83 7.80
CA GLY A 88 1.17 -8.77 7.81
C GLY A 88 2.33 -8.35 6.90
N ALA A 89 2.43 -7.07 6.56
CA ALA A 89 3.51 -6.57 5.71
C ALA A 89 4.86 -6.66 6.44
N THR A 90 5.95 -6.85 5.69
CA THR A 90 7.27 -7.19 6.27
C THR A 90 8.39 -6.25 5.85
N GLU A 91 8.28 -5.62 4.68
CA GLU A 91 9.29 -4.69 4.18
C GLU A 91 8.66 -3.77 3.14
N GLY A 92 9.16 -2.54 3.00
CA GLY A 92 8.75 -1.59 1.98
C GLY A 92 8.17 -0.32 2.57
N GLU A 93 7.51 0.46 1.72
CA GLU A 93 6.98 1.77 2.10
C GLU A 93 5.62 2.04 1.48
N ALA A 94 4.76 2.74 2.22
CA ALA A 94 3.42 3.08 1.77
C ALA A 94 3.00 4.49 2.19
N TYR A 95 2.46 5.26 1.24
CA TYR A 95 2.07 6.65 1.44
C TYR A 95 0.63 6.85 0.99
N PHE A 96 -0.21 7.35 1.89
CA PHE A 96 -1.64 7.54 1.66
C PHE A 96 -2.03 8.99 1.99
N ALA A 97 -2.37 9.78 0.96
CA ALA A 97 -2.89 11.13 1.15
C ALA A 97 -4.39 11.08 1.47
N GLY A 98 -4.69 10.70 2.70
CA GLY A 98 -6.03 10.68 3.28
C GLY A 98 -6.16 9.67 4.42
N VAL A 99 -7.40 9.37 4.81
CA VAL A 99 -7.73 8.53 5.97
C VAL A 99 -7.86 7.06 5.57
N ALA A 100 -7.28 6.16 6.37
CA ALA A 100 -7.49 4.73 6.27
C ALA A 100 -8.66 4.26 7.16
N GLY A 101 -9.31 3.17 6.76
CA GLY A 101 -10.32 2.51 7.58
C GLY A 101 -9.76 1.83 8.84
N GLU A 102 -10.51 0.85 9.34
CA GLU A 102 -10.16 0.08 10.54
C GLU A 102 -8.93 -0.81 10.32
N ARG A 103 -8.23 -1.13 11.43
CA ARG A 103 -7.11 -2.08 11.46
C ARG A 103 -5.99 -1.72 10.49
N PHE A 104 -5.73 -0.42 10.32
CA PHE A 104 -4.58 0.03 9.56
C PHE A 104 -3.29 -0.54 10.15
N ALA A 105 -2.40 -1.08 9.31
CA ALA A 105 -1.13 -1.68 9.72
C ALA A 105 -1.24 -2.82 10.74
N VAL A 106 -2.37 -3.55 10.76
CA VAL A 106 -2.52 -4.74 11.61
C VAL A 106 -1.44 -5.78 11.28
N ARG A 107 -0.72 -6.24 12.30
CA ARG A 107 0.42 -7.17 12.16
C ARG A 107 1.53 -6.71 11.21
N ASN A 108 1.68 -5.40 10.99
CA ASN A 108 2.85 -4.86 10.30
C ASN A 108 4.14 -5.27 11.03
N SER A 109 5.14 -5.71 10.27
CA SER A 109 6.38 -6.31 10.77
C SER A 109 7.63 -5.69 10.13
N GLY A 110 7.51 -4.54 9.47
CA GLY A 110 8.67 -3.84 8.90
C GLY A 110 8.38 -2.88 7.74
N VAL A 111 7.11 -2.52 7.48
CA VAL A 111 6.79 -1.46 6.51
C VAL A 111 6.72 -0.10 7.19
N ALA A 112 7.41 0.88 6.61
CA ALA A 112 7.21 2.29 6.95
C ALA A 112 5.98 2.83 6.20
N ALA A 113 5.03 3.43 6.93
CA ALA A 113 3.84 3.97 6.31
C ALA A 113 3.48 5.36 6.83
N VAL A 114 2.99 6.22 5.94
CA VAL A 114 2.42 7.53 6.26
C VAL A 114 0.98 7.58 5.77
N VAL A 115 0.09 7.98 6.66
CA VAL A 115 -1.35 8.14 6.43
C VAL A 115 -1.85 9.35 7.21
N GLU A 116 -2.86 10.05 6.72
CA GLU A 116 -3.35 11.29 7.32
C GLU A 116 -4.41 11.06 8.41
N GLY A 117 -4.88 9.83 8.56
CA GLY A 117 -5.78 9.41 9.64
C GLY A 117 -6.03 7.90 9.60
N VAL A 118 -6.47 7.33 10.71
CA VAL A 118 -6.80 5.90 10.81
C VAL A 118 -8.09 5.69 11.59
N GLY A 119 -8.84 4.64 11.24
CA GLY A 119 -9.95 4.15 12.05
C GLY A 119 -9.49 3.35 13.28
N ASP A 120 -10.43 2.63 13.89
CA ASP A 120 -10.18 1.85 15.10
C ASP A 120 -9.16 0.73 14.90
N HIS A 121 -8.48 0.34 15.98
CA HIS A 121 -7.50 -0.75 16.02
C HIS A 121 -6.29 -0.54 15.07
N GLY A 122 -5.90 0.71 14.84
CA GLY A 122 -4.64 1.03 14.15
C GLY A 122 -3.44 0.39 14.84
N CYS A 123 -2.51 -0.15 14.04
CA CYS A 123 -1.29 -0.81 14.47
C CYS A 123 -1.49 -2.02 15.41
N GLU A 124 -2.69 -2.62 15.42
CA GLU A 124 -2.98 -3.79 16.25
C GLU A 124 -2.01 -4.95 15.93
N TYR A 125 -1.37 -5.52 16.96
CA TYR A 125 -0.39 -6.60 16.84
C TYR A 125 0.83 -6.28 15.93
N MET A 126 1.17 -5.00 15.72
CA MET A 126 2.38 -4.61 15.01
C MET A 126 3.64 -5.08 15.75
N THR A 127 4.62 -5.59 15.00
CA THR A 127 5.89 -6.15 15.52
C THR A 127 7.14 -5.59 14.86
N GLY A 128 7.01 -4.63 13.93
CA GLY A 128 8.14 -3.99 13.26
C GLY A 128 7.71 -2.89 12.29
#